data_AF-A0A1Y4VJ97-F1
#
_entry.id   AF-A0A1Y4VJ97-F1
#
_cell.length_a   1.000
_cell.length_b   1.000
_cell.length_c   1.000
_cell.angle_alpha   90.00
_cell.angle_beta   90.00
_cell.angle_gamma   90.00
#
_symmetry.space_group_name_H-M   'P 1'
#
loop_
_entity.id
_entity.type
_entity.pdbx_description
1 polymer ?
#
loop_
_entity_poly.entity_id
_entity_poly.type
_entity_poly.pdbx_seq_one_letter_code
_entity_poly.pdbx_strand_id
1 'polypeptide(L)'
;MSGYVKKFIKRICIIFCVSFAGMFALLCFFVSIRGRNPFKEPDYDAELTSDTEDMTQQRDSSENVDDTTEEEQLSEGEKLAQEWGLRISSREKMDFHRVLLEDDYRQFNGHDANENLDESFSFAYPKNLYCSVEAEADEDAGKYSVSFRGKDNSALLSYSQERHGEDEEETPMEEMYREDMESLTDAETLLYLDTVYVVTGYEENKSLEIYKVVKVDEENLYTMVIKTPVPEKEDARTLLSFYTEYLYRSCGFSGSTKEPRSYVEFLRGDE
;
A
#
# COMPACT_ATOMS: atom_id res chain seq x y z
N MET A 1 7.32 47.62 45.55
CA MET A 1 8.02 47.48 44.24
C MET A 1 8.39 48.85 43.71
N SER A 2 9.69 49.10 43.55
CA SER A 2 10.25 50.39 43.10
C SER A 2 9.71 50.78 41.72
N GLY A 3 9.40 52.07 41.51
CA GLY A 3 8.86 52.61 40.25
C GLY A 3 9.75 52.35 39.02
N TYR A 4 11.02 52.00 39.24
CA TYR A 4 11.95 51.56 38.21
C TYR A 4 11.59 50.17 37.63
N VAL A 5 11.17 49.24 38.49
CA VAL A 5 10.82 47.87 38.09
C VAL A 5 9.55 47.85 37.24
N LYS A 6 8.56 48.69 37.56
CA LYS A 6 7.33 48.84 36.76
C LYS A 6 7.60 49.41 35.36
N LYS A 7 8.54 50.37 35.23
CA LYS A 7 8.93 50.93 33.93
C LYS A 7 9.73 49.92 33.09
N PHE A 8 10.54 49.09 33.74
CA PHE A 8 11.34 48.05 33.07
C PHE A 8 10.45 46.91 32.54
N ILE A 9 9.53 46.40 33.37
CA ILE A 9 8.57 45.35 32.97
C ILE A 9 7.66 45.85 31.83
N LYS A 10 7.18 47.09 31.89
CA LYS A 10 6.35 47.65 30.82
C LYS A 10 7.10 47.74 29.49
N ARG A 11 8.40 48.06 29.50
CA ARG A 11 9.23 48.09 28.28
C ARG A 11 9.48 46.69 27.73
N ILE A 12 9.71 45.69 28.59
CA ILE A 12 9.89 44.29 28.16
C ILE A 12 8.60 43.73 27.55
N CYS A 13 7.43 43.97 28.18
CA CYS A 13 6.15 43.51 27.63
C CYS A 13 5.83 44.16 26.27
N ILE A 14 6.15 45.46 26.09
CA ILE A 14 5.94 46.13 24.80
C ILE A 14 6.86 45.52 23.73
N ILE A 15 8.13 45.26 24.05
CA ILE A 15 9.06 44.61 23.11
C ILE A 15 8.55 43.21 22.76
N PHE A 16 8.09 42.42 23.74
CA PHE A 16 7.56 41.08 23.50
C PHE A 16 6.29 41.09 22.64
N CYS A 17 5.36 42.03 22.86
CA CYS A 17 4.15 42.17 22.05
C CYS A 17 4.45 42.63 20.61
N VAL A 18 5.42 43.52 20.41
CA VAL A 18 5.84 43.96 19.07
C VAL A 18 6.54 42.83 18.32
N SER A 19 7.35 42.01 19.00
CA SER A 19 7.98 40.81 18.41
C SER A 19 6.95 39.75 18.02
N PHE A 20 5.93 39.53 18.85
CA PHE A 20 4.89 38.54 18.59
C PHE A 20 3.98 38.96 17.42
N ALA A 21 3.63 40.25 17.33
CA ALA A 21 2.90 40.80 16.20
C ALA A 21 3.71 40.75 14.89
N GLY A 22 5.03 41.00 14.96
CA GLY A 22 5.93 40.87 13.81
C GLY A 22 6.08 39.44 13.30
N MET A 23 6.17 38.46 14.21
CA MET A 23 6.26 37.04 13.85
C MET A 23 4.94 36.53 13.27
N PHE A 24 3.79 36.97 13.80
CA PHE A 24 2.47 36.63 13.28
C PHE A 24 2.21 37.25 11.89
N ALA A 25 2.65 38.49 11.66
CA ALA A 25 2.57 39.12 10.34
C ALA A 25 3.45 38.41 9.29
N LEU A 26 4.65 37.94 9.68
CA LEU A 26 5.52 37.12 8.82
C LEU A 26 4.87 35.78 8.48
N LEU A 27 4.26 35.08 9.45
CA LEU A 27 3.52 33.84 9.21
C LEU A 27 2.32 34.04 8.27
N CYS A 28 1.53 35.11 8.45
CA CYS A 28 0.44 35.45 7.53
C CYS A 28 0.95 35.81 6.12
N PHE A 29 2.14 36.40 6.00
CA PHE A 29 2.77 36.68 4.71
C PHE A 29 3.27 35.38 4.05
N PHE A 30 3.85 34.43 4.79
CA PHE A 30 4.25 33.12 4.27
C PHE A 30 3.05 32.25 3.86
N VAL A 31 1.96 32.26 4.63
CA VAL A 31 0.71 31.58 4.24
C VAL A 31 0.08 32.21 3.01
N SER A 32 0.18 33.54 2.85
CA SER A 32 -0.33 34.25 1.67
C SER A 32 0.57 34.10 0.43
N ILE A 33 1.88 33.87 0.61
CA ILE A 33 2.81 33.54 -0.48
C ILE A 33 2.64 32.07 -0.91
N ARG A 34 2.31 31.15 0.01
CA ARG A 34 1.99 29.75 -0.31
C ARG A 34 0.65 29.58 -1.05
N GLY A 35 -0.20 30.63 -1.07
CA GLY A 35 -1.45 30.69 -1.82
C GLY A 35 -1.36 31.37 -3.19
N ARG A 36 -0.17 31.76 -3.66
CA ARG A 36 0.05 32.33 -4.99
C ARG A 36 1.27 31.69 -5.63
N ASN A 37 1.06 30.65 -6.44
CA ASN A 37 2.08 30.05 -7.31
C ASN A 37 2.73 31.11 -8.21
N PRO A 38 4.04 31.40 -8.06
CA PRO A 38 4.81 32.17 -9.03
C PRO A 38 5.78 31.29 -9.83
N PHE A 39 5.67 29.96 -9.73
CA PHE A 39 6.40 29.02 -10.57
C PHE A 39 5.45 28.46 -11.62
N LYS A 40 5.63 28.95 -12.84
CA LYS A 40 5.27 28.22 -14.06
C LYS A 40 6.20 27.02 -14.09
N GLU A 41 5.71 25.86 -13.68
CA GLU A 41 6.48 24.61 -13.68
C GLU A 41 6.90 24.27 -15.11
N PRO A 42 8.14 23.79 -15.33
CA PRO A 42 8.45 23.03 -16.52
C PRO A 42 7.65 21.73 -16.47
N ASP A 43 7.01 21.42 -17.58
CA ASP A 43 6.20 20.24 -17.83
C ASP A 43 7.01 18.95 -17.60
N TYR A 44 6.70 18.21 -16.53
CA TYR A 44 7.28 16.90 -16.21
C TYR A 44 6.27 15.76 -16.41
N ASP A 45 5.11 16.04 -17.03
CA ASP A 45 4.02 15.07 -17.25
C ASP A 45 4.11 14.35 -18.61
N ALA A 46 5.19 14.56 -19.37
CA ALA A 46 5.27 14.13 -20.77
C ALA A 46 5.50 12.62 -21.03
N GLU A 47 5.47 11.74 -20.03
CA GLU A 47 5.39 10.28 -20.28
C GLU A 47 4.31 9.57 -19.45
N LEU A 48 3.30 10.30 -18.95
CA LEU A 48 2.18 9.65 -18.26
C LEU A 48 0.80 10.28 -18.51
N THR A 49 0.53 10.92 -19.66
CA THR A 49 -0.85 11.23 -20.10
C THR A 49 -1.00 11.31 -21.64
N SER A 50 -1.89 10.49 -22.21
CA SER A 50 -2.79 10.81 -23.34
C SER A 50 -4.06 9.98 -23.08
N ASP A 51 -5.30 10.43 -23.13
CA ASP A 51 -5.91 11.65 -23.63
C ASP A 51 -6.94 12.15 -22.61
N THR A 52 -7.01 13.45 -22.38
CA THR A 52 -8.24 14.07 -21.86
C THR A 52 -8.36 15.43 -22.50
N GLU A 53 -9.15 15.52 -23.57
CA GLU A 53 -9.77 16.77 -23.98
C GLU A 53 -11.27 16.70 -23.66
N ASP A 54 -11.65 17.66 -22.80
CA ASP A 54 -12.92 18.37 -22.65
C ASP A 54 -14.15 17.90 -23.46
N MET A 55 -15.32 17.91 -22.82
CA MET A 55 -16.41 18.85 -23.17
C MET A 55 -17.62 18.71 -22.24
N THR A 56 -17.96 19.80 -21.56
CA THR A 56 -19.34 20.13 -21.17
C THR A 56 -19.86 21.24 -22.09
N GLN A 57 -20.59 20.92 -23.18
CA GLN A 57 -21.57 21.83 -23.81
C GLN A 57 -22.71 21.06 -24.49
N GLN A 58 -23.89 21.68 -24.43
CA GLN A 58 -25.24 21.16 -24.66
C GLN A 58 -25.81 21.67 -26.00
N ARG A 59 -26.32 20.81 -26.90
CA ARG A 59 -27.64 20.93 -27.59
C ARG A 59 -27.88 19.93 -28.74
N ASP A 60 -29.01 19.24 -28.63
CA ASP A 60 -30.00 18.78 -29.62
C ASP A 60 -29.54 18.26 -31.01
N SER A 61 -29.71 16.95 -31.23
CA SER A 61 -30.72 16.40 -32.15
C SER A 61 -30.83 14.88 -32.01
N SER A 62 -32.07 14.41 -32.04
CA SER A 62 -32.59 13.03 -31.95
C SER A 62 -31.83 11.96 -32.74
N GLU A 63 -31.61 10.78 -32.13
CA GLU A 63 -32.25 9.50 -32.47
C GLU A 63 -31.57 8.33 -31.72
N ASN A 64 -32.35 7.64 -30.89
CA ASN A 64 -32.16 6.28 -30.34
C ASN A 64 -30.74 5.81 -30.00
N VAL A 65 -30.33 6.04 -28.74
CA VAL A 65 -29.27 5.26 -28.09
C VAL A 65 -29.95 4.22 -27.22
N ASP A 66 -29.77 2.97 -27.63
CA ASP A 66 -30.08 1.76 -26.88
C ASP A 66 -29.27 1.80 -25.58
N ASP A 67 -29.96 2.05 -24.46
CA ASP A 67 -29.39 2.01 -23.11
C ASP A 67 -29.25 0.55 -22.70
N THR A 68 -28.29 -0.13 -23.31
CA THR A 68 -27.73 -1.35 -22.73
C THR A 68 -26.62 -0.89 -21.80
N THR A 69 -26.97 -0.58 -20.56
CA THR A 69 -26.02 -0.56 -19.47
C THR A 69 -25.42 -1.97 -19.40
N GLU A 70 -24.25 -2.18 -19.99
CA GLU A 70 -23.47 -3.40 -19.77
C GLU A 70 -23.11 -3.42 -18.28
N GLU A 71 -23.89 -4.15 -17.48
CA GLU A 71 -23.44 -4.56 -16.15
C GLU A 71 -22.15 -5.36 -16.37
N GLU A 72 -20.99 -4.77 -16.06
CA GLU A 72 -19.72 -5.51 -16.03
C GLU A 72 -19.93 -6.73 -15.14
N GLN A 73 -20.02 -7.90 -15.77
CA GLN A 73 -20.21 -9.16 -15.07
C GLN A 73 -18.92 -9.45 -14.31
N LEU A 74 -18.99 -9.32 -12.99
CA LEU A 74 -17.90 -9.69 -12.09
C LEU A 74 -17.49 -11.14 -12.32
N SER A 75 -16.19 -11.40 -12.27
CA SER A 75 -15.64 -12.77 -12.29
C SER A 75 -16.10 -13.54 -11.03
N GLU A 76 -16.05 -14.88 -11.07
CA GLU A 76 -16.36 -15.68 -9.88
C GLU A 76 -15.43 -15.36 -8.71
N GLY A 77 -14.15 -15.10 -8.99
CA GLY A 77 -13.19 -14.69 -7.96
C GLY A 77 -13.48 -13.32 -7.37
N GLU A 78 -13.97 -12.36 -8.17
CA GLU A 78 -14.39 -11.05 -7.68
C GLU A 78 -15.65 -11.15 -6.82
N LYS A 79 -16.59 -12.03 -7.17
CA LYS A 79 -17.78 -12.31 -6.35
C LYS A 79 -17.40 -12.92 -5.01
N LEU A 80 -16.49 -13.91 -5.00
CA LEU A 80 -16.01 -14.53 -3.77
C LEU A 80 -15.26 -13.52 -2.90
N ALA A 81 -14.39 -12.69 -3.48
CA ALA A 81 -13.73 -11.61 -2.75
C ALA A 81 -14.76 -10.67 -2.11
N GLN A 82 -15.85 -10.38 -2.83
CA GLN A 82 -16.93 -9.57 -2.29
C GLN A 82 -17.68 -10.26 -1.14
N GLU A 83 -17.92 -11.56 -1.23
CA GLU A 83 -18.50 -12.36 -0.14
C GLU A 83 -17.62 -12.32 1.12
N TRP A 84 -16.31 -12.43 0.95
CA TRP A 84 -15.31 -12.31 2.02
C TRP A 84 -15.11 -10.87 2.54
N GLY A 85 -15.92 -9.91 2.08
CA GLY A 85 -15.86 -8.53 2.57
C GLY A 85 -14.72 -7.68 1.98
N LEU A 86 -13.93 -8.22 1.05
CA LEU A 86 -12.89 -7.46 0.36
C LEU A 86 -13.52 -6.46 -0.59
N ARG A 87 -13.12 -5.20 -0.48
CA ARG A 87 -13.57 -4.10 -1.36
C ARG A 87 -12.43 -3.13 -1.61
N ILE A 88 -12.27 -2.77 -2.88
CA ILE A 88 -11.38 -1.72 -3.35
C ILE A 88 -12.17 -0.66 -4.11
N SER A 89 -11.61 0.54 -4.19
CA SER A 89 -12.07 1.59 -5.09
C SER A 89 -11.16 1.56 -6.31
N SER A 90 -11.64 0.93 -7.40
CA SER A 90 -10.89 0.80 -8.65
C SER A 90 -10.46 2.16 -9.18
N ARG A 91 -9.28 2.20 -9.80
CA ARG A 91 -8.69 3.39 -10.41
C ARG A 91 -8.06 3.07 -11.75
N GLU A 92 -7.94 4.10 -12.58
CA GLU A 92 -7.28 4.01 -13.87
C GLU A 92 -5.75 3.86 -13.76
N LYS A 93 -5.14 4.38 -12.67
CA LYS A 93 -3.68 4.39 -12.45
C LYS A 93 -3.32 4.24 -10.96
N MET A 94 -2.20 3.55 -10.69
CA MET A 94 -1.62 3.41 -9.35
C MET A 94 -0.98 4.72 -8.86
N ASP A 95 -1.19 5.08 -7.60
CA ASP A 95 -0.57 6.23 -6.94
C ASP A 95 -0.18 5.89 -5.49
N PHE A 96 1.11 5.67 -5.26
CA PHE A 96 1.64 5.31 -3.94
C PHE A 96 1.63 6.45 -2.91
N HIS A 97 1.33 7.69 -3.30
CA HIS A 97 1.15 8.78 -2.33
C HIS A 97 -0.16 8.67 -1.55
N ARG A 98 -1.07 7.80 -2.02
CA ARG A 98 -2.39 7.54 -1.42
C ARG A 98 -2.43 6.27 -0.58
N VAL A 99 -1.25 5.79 -0.18
CA VAL A 99 -1.11 4.69 0.78
C VAL A 99 -0.17 5.10 1.92
N LEU A 100 -0.10 6.40 2.23
CA LEU A 100 0.79 6.93 3.28
C LEU A 100 0.11 7.07 4.64
N LEU A 101 -1.22 7.00 4.66
CA LEU A 101 -2.02 7.10 5.86
C LEU A 101 -2.63 5.74 6.19
N GLU A 102 -2.75 5.44 7.48
CA GLU A 102 -3.40 4.22 7.96
C GLU A 102 -4.83 4.07 7.41
N ASP A 103 -5.57 5.18 7.36
CA ASP A 103 -6.92 5.24 6.79
C ASP A 103 -7.00 4.80 5.32
N ASP A 104 -5.89 4.79 4.57
CA ASP A 104 -5.88 4.31 3.18
C ASP A 104 -5.90 2.78 3.06
N TYR A 105 -5.71 2.07 4.17
CA TYR A 105 -5.73 0.62 4.24
C TYR A 105 -7.06 0.12 4.84
N ARG A 106 -7.36 -1.14 4.56
CA ARG A 106 -8.40 -1.92 5.24
C ARG A 106 -7.76 -3.18 5.80
N GLN A 107 -8.25 -3.61 6.96
CA GLN A 107 -7.88 -4.90 7.53
C GLN A 107 -8.83 -5.99 7.02
N PHE A 108 -8.26 -7.13 6.69
CA PHE A 108 -8.95 -8.38 6.42
C PHE A 108 -8.61 -9.38 7.53
N ASN A 109 -9.62 -10.07 8.04
CA ASN A 109 -9.46 -11.20 8.95
C ASN A 109 -10.06 -12.42 8.24
N GLY A 110 -9.21 -13.41 7.91
CA GLY A 110 -9.61 -14.60 7.18
C GLY A 110 -10.68 -15.39 7.91
N HIS A 111 -10.46 -15.68 9.19
CA HIS A 111 -11.38 -16.47 10.00
C HIS A 111 -12.79 -15.86 10.10
N ASP A 112 -12.89 -14.52 10.21
CA ASP A 112 -14.18 -13.82 10.22
C ASP A 112 -14.91 -13.92 8.87
N ALA A 113 -14.17 -14.05 7.77
CA ALA A 113 -14.70 -14.14 6.41
C ALA A 113 -15.06 -15.57 6.01
N ASN A 114 -14.29 -16.57 6.47
CA ASN A 114 -14.47 -17.98 6.20
C ASN A 114 -13.88 -18.81 7.34
N GLU A 115 -14.65 -19.71 7.93
CA GLU A 115 -14.22 -20.53 9.07
C GLU A 115 -13.07 -21.50 8.75
N ASN A 116 -12.82 -21.78 7.46
CA ASN A 116 -11.70 -22.59 7.01
C ASN A 116 -10.37 -21.81 6.91
N LEU A 117 -10.41 -20.48 7.00
CA LEU A 117 -9.21 -19.65 7.07
C LEU A 117 -8.75 -19.51 8.51
N ASP A 118 -7.43 -19.60 8.71
CA ASP A 118 -6.83 -19.45 10.04
C ASP A 118 -6.89 -18.00 10.52
N GLU A 119 -6.86 -17.78 11.83
CA GLU A 119 -6.77 -16.43 12.41
C GLU A 119 -5.50 -15.70 11.95
N SER A 120 -4.41 -16.43 11.69
CA SER A 120 -3.14 -15.89 11.19
C SER A 120 -3.27 -15.38 9.75
N PHE A 121 -4.25 -15.86 8.98
CA PHE A 121 -4.57 -15.36 7.63
C PHE A 121 -5.32 -14.03 7.69
N SER A 122 -4.68 -13.05 8.34
CA SER A 122 -5.12 -11.67 8.44
C SER A 122 -4.08 -10.75 7.82
N PHE A 123 -4.53 -9.69 7.13
CA PHE A 123 -3.64 -8.74 6.48
C PHE A 123 -4.31 -7.39 6.24
N ALA A 124 -3.49 -6.35 6.11
CA ALA A 124 -3.94 -5.08 5.57
C ALA A 124 -3.80 -5.06 4.04
N TYR A 125 -4.67 -4.29 3.38
CA TYR A 125 -4.57 -4.03 1.95
C TYR A 125 -4.97 -2.59 1.61
N PRO A 126 -4.35 -1.96 0.59
CA PRO A 126 -4.67 -0.60 0.21
C PRO A 126 -6.01 -0.55 -0.54
N LYS A 127 -6.95 0.25 -0.04
CA LYS A 127 -8.29 0.32 -0.64
C LYS A 127 -8.35 1.11 -1.94
N ASN A 128 -7.32 1.89 -2.24
CA ASN A 128 -7.30 2.90 -3.33
C ASN A 128 -6.12 2.76 -4.30
N LEU A 129 -5.43 1.60 -4.32
CA LEU A 129 -4.24 1.39 -5.15
C LEU A 129 -4.51 0.48 -6.36
N TYR A 130 -5.24 -0.62 -6.13
CA TYR A 130 -5.45 -1.69 -7.11
C TYR A 130 -6.72 -1.48 -7.95
N CYS A 131 -6.77 -2.16 -9.10
CA CYS A 131 -7.88 -2.09 -10.04
C CYS A 131 -8.91 -3.21 -9.80
N SER A 132 -8.43 -4.41 -9.43
CA SER A 132 -9.27 -5.56 -9.11
C SER A 132 -8.78 -6.30 -7.87
N VAL A 133 -9.70 -7.04 -7.25
CA VAL A 133 -9.42 -7.99 -6.17
C VAL A 133 -10.19 -9.27 -6.47
N GLU A 134 -9.51 -10.40 -6.40
CA GLU A 134 -10.09 -11.72 -6.56
C GLU A 134 -9.72 -12.61 -5.39
N ALA A 135 -10.62 -13.52 -5.05
CA ALA A 135 -10.36 -14.59 -4.11
C ALA A 135 -10.56 -15.94 -4.80
N GLU A 136 -9.82 -16.94 -4.35
CA GLU A 136 -9.95 -18.32 -4.78
C GLU A 136 -10.04 -19.23 -3.55
N ALA A 137 -10.88 -20.25 -3.63
CA ALA A 137 -11.06 -21.24 -2.59
C ALA A 137 -11.20 -22.64 -3.24
N ASP A 138 -10.31 -23.53 -2.85
CA ASP A 138 -10.39 -24.96 -3.11
C ASP A 138 -10.46 -25.64 -1.74
N GLU A 139 -11.69 -25.83 -1.26
CA GLU A 139 -11.97 -26.37 0.08
C GLU A 139 -11.47 -27.82 0.21
N ASP A 140 -11.55 -28.60 -0.87
CA ASP A 140 -11.10 -29.99 -0.89
C ASP A 140 -9.58 -30.10 -0.75
N ALA A 141 -8.84 -29.17 -1.38
CA ALA A 141 -7.39 -29.08 -1.26
C ALA A 141 -6.92 -28.25 -0.06
N GLY A 142 -7.83 -27.59 0.66
CA GLY A 142 -7.49 -26.66 1.73
C GLY A 142 -6.68 -25.45 1.25
N LYS A 143 -6.90 -24.98 0.02
CA LYS A 143 -6.15 -23.87 -0.59
C LYS A 143 -7.04 -22.65 -0.74
N TYR A 144 -6.54 -21.53 -0.26
CA TYR A 144 -7.24 -20.25 -0.28
C TYR A 144 -6.28 -19.16 -0.71
N SER A 145 -6.75 -18.23 -1.53
CA SER A 145 -5.94 -17.07 -1.90
C SER A 145 -6.76 -15.81 -2.10
N VAL A 146 -6.09 -14.68 -1.94
CA VAL A 146 -6.60 -13.34 -2.27
C VAL A 146 -5.53 -12.63 -3.08
N SER A 147 -5.91 -12.07 -4.23
CA SER A 147 -5.01 -11.36 -5.13
C SER A 147 -5.56 -9.99 -5.52
N PHE A 148 -4.77 -8.95 -5.32
CA PHE A 148 -5.03 -7.58 -5.75
C PHE A 148 -4.13 -7.23 -6.93
N ARG A 149 -4.71 -6.75 -8.03
CA ARG A 149 -3.97 -6.52 -9.28
C ARG A 149 -4.06 -5.09 -9.75
N GLY A 150 -2.90 -4.54 -10.13
CA GLY A 150 -2.81 -3.28 -10.86
C GLY A 150 -3.28 -3.46 -12.30
N LYS A 151 -3.54 -2.36 -12.99
CA LYS A 151 -3.87 -2.38 -14.42
C LYS A 151 -2.76 -3.07 -15.20
N ASP A 152 -3.12 -3.92 -16.15
CA ASP A 152 -2.19 -4.68 -17.01
C ASP A 152 -1.13 -5.49 -16.23
N ASN A 153 -1.46 -5.94 -15.01
CA ASN A 153 -0.56 -6.65 -14.09
C ASN A 153 0.72 -5.87 -13.73
N SER A 154 0.68 -4.53 -13.80
CA SER A 154 1.78 -3.65 -13.38
C SER A 154 2.18 -3.77 -11.91
N ALA A 155 1.31 -4.35 -11.07
CA ALA A 155 1.61 -4.70 -9.70
C ALA A 155 0.71 -5.85 -9.24
N LEU A 156 1.17 -6.59 -8.23
CA LEU A 156 0.43 -7.67 -7.58
C LEU A 156 0.66 -7.60 -6.07
N LEU A 157 -0.41 -7.77 -5.30
CA LEU A 157 -0.34 -8.16 -3.89
C LEU A 157 -1.15 -9.44 -3.74
N SER A 158 -0.54 -10.51 -3.30
CA SER A 158 -1.24 -11.78 -3.09
C SER A 158 -0.95 -12.35 -1.72
N TYR A 159 -1.98 -12.94 -1.13
CA TYR A 159 -1.93 -13.70 0.11
C TYR A 159 -2.50 -15.09 -0.16
N SER A 160 -1.89 -16.13 0.36
CA SER A 160 -2.44 -17.48 0.31
C SER A 160 -2.24 -18.24 1.61
N GLN A 161 -3.16 -19.15 1.87
CA GLN A 161 -3.10 -20.19 2.88
C GLN A 161 -3.31 -21.53 2.18
N GLU A 162 -2.46 -22.49 2.45
CA GLU A 162 -2.59 -23.87 1.99
C GLU A 162 -2.43 -24.79 3.18
N ARG A 163 -3.40 -25.66 3.41
CA ARG A 163 -3.32 -26.64 4.49
C ARG A 163 -2.12 -27.56 4.25
N HIS A 164 -1.25 -27.66 5.24
CA HIS A 164 -0.06 -28.51 5.26
C HIS A 164 0.04 -29.14 6.66
N GLY A 165 -0.22 -30.44 6.82
CA GLY A 165 -0.14 -31.04 8.17
C GLY A 165 -0.60 -32.50 8.31
N GLU A 166 0.08 -33.20 9.23
CA GLU A 166 0.02 -34.60 9.70
C GLU A 166 0.56 -35.74 8.80
N ASP A 167 0.26 -35.79 7.50
CA ASP A 167 0.66 -36.93 6.64
C ASP A 167 1.78 -36.62 5.63
N GLU A 168 2.21 -35.35 5.53
CA GLU A 168 3.29 -34.94 4.64
C GLU A 168 4.64 -35.00 5.37
N GLU A 169 5.57 -35.83 4.87
CA GLU A 169 6.93 -36.00 5.38
C GLU A 169 7.73 -34.69 5.24
N GLU A 170 7.49 -33.73 6.14
CA GLU A 170 8.03 -32.36 6.16
C GLU A 170 7.61 -31.53 4.92
N THR A 171 7.11 -30.29 5.10
CA THR A 171 7.26 -29.32 4.00
C THR A 171 8.75 -29.08 3.92
N PRO A 172 9.44 -29.37 2.80
CA PRO A 172 10.84 -29.04 2.69
C PRO A 172 10.94 -27.52 2.51
N MET A 173 10.87 -26.78 3.62
CA MET A 173 11.03 -25.33 3.70
C MET A 173 12.28 -24.88 2.94
N GLU A 174 13.34 -25.69 3.00
CA GLU A 174 14.59 -25.50 2.25
C GLU A 174 14.40 -25.64 0.72
N GLU A 175 13.56 -26.57 0.25
CA GLU A 175 13.26 -26.73 -1.17
C GLU A 175 12.44 -25.55 -1.68
N MET A 176 11.35 -25.17 -1.01
CA MET A 176 10.55 -24.00 -1.38
C MET A 176 11.39 -22.72 -1.39
N TYR A 177 12.23 -22.54 -0.38
CA TYR A 177 13.15 -21.41 -0.31
C TYR A 177 14.13 -21.42 -1.49
N ARG A 178 14.71 -22.59 -1.81
CA ARG A 178 15.65 -22.73 -2.93
C ARG A 178 14.97 -22.43 -4.26
N GLU A 179 13.76 -22.95 -4.48
CA GLU A 179 12.97 -22.66 -5.68
C GLU A 179 12.65 -21.17 -5.80
N ASP A 180 12.28 -20.52 -4.70
CA ASP A 180 12.03 -19.08 -4.70
C ASP A 180 13.28 -18.28 -5.04
N MET A 181 14.42 -18.62 -4.43
CA MET A 181 15.70 -17.96 -4.73
C MET A 181 16.15 -18.19 -6.18
N GLU A 182 15.93 -19.39 -6.73
CA GLU A 182 16.25 -19.72 -8.13
C GLU A 182 15.31 -19.01 -9.13
N SER A 183 14.07 -18.74 -8.73
CA SER A 183 13.06 -18.06 -9.57
C SER A 183 13.29 -16.54 -9.70
N LEU A 184 14.07 -15.95 -8.78
CA LEU A 184 14.30 -14.52 -8.70
C LEU A 184 15.65 -14.13 -9.32
N THR A 185 15.66 -12.99 -10.02
CA THR A 185 16.90 -12.34 -10.45
C THR A 185 17.44 -11.45 -9.34
N ASP A 186 18.76 -11.47 -9.12
CA ASP A 186 19.44 -10.77 -8.02
C ASP A 186 18.79 -11.03 -6.65
N ALA A 187 18.43 -12.29 -6.40
CA ALA A 187 17.74 -12.70 -5.19
C ALA A 187 18.57 -12.42 -3.91
N GLU A 188 17.91 -11.90 -2.89
CA GLU A 188 18.45 -11.63 -1.57
C GLU A 188 17.56 -12.23 -0.48
N THR A 189 18.21 -12.83 0.52
CA THR A 189 17.55 -13.32 1.74
C THR A 189 17.52 -12.21 2.78
N LEU A 190 16.32 -11.76 3.15
CA LEU A 190 16.12 -10.75 4.20
C LEU A 190 15.96 -11.40 5.58
N LEU A 191 15.32 -12.57 5.62
CA LEU A 191 15.14 -13.38 6.83
C LEU A 191 15.08 -14.86 6.47
N TYR A 192 15.70 -15.71 7.28
CA TYR A 192 15.53 -17.16 7.18
C TYR A 192 15.57 -17.77 8.58
N LEU A 193 14.46 -18.35 9.00
CA LEU A 193 14.25 -19.05 10.26
C LEU A 193 13.57 -20.39 9.97
N ASP A 194 13.52 -21.27 10.97
CA ASP A 194 13.01 -22.66 10.83
C ASP A 194 11.59 -22.74 10.25
N THR A 195 10.77 -21.72 10.45
CA THR A 195 9.36 -21.74 10.04
C THR A 195 8.95 -20.54 9.20
N VAL A 196 9.88 -19.62 8.89
CA VAL A 196 9.59 -18.41 8.11
C VAL A 196 10.83 -17.99 7.33
N TYR A 197 10.64 -17.61 6.07
CA TYR A 197 11.64 -16.87 5.32
C TYR A 197 11.05 -15.68 4.61
N VAL A 198 11.91 -14.71 4.35
CA VAL A 198 11.61 -13.50 3.58
C VAL A 198 12.72 -13.34 2.56
N VAL A 199 12.33 -13.26 1.29
CA VAL A 199 13.23 -13.05 0.16
C VAL A 199 12.77 -11.86 -0.65
N THR A 200 13.72 -11.19 -1.28
CA THR A 200 13.45 -10.14 -2.27
C THR A 200 14.28 -10.39 -3.52
N GLY A 201 13.86 -9.82 -4.63
CA GLY A 201 14.57 -9.90 -5.90
C GLY A 201 13.76 -9.26 -7.00
N TYR A 202 14.09 -9.60 -8.24
CA TYR A 202 13.41 -9.07 -9.41
C TYR A 202 12.88 -10.20 -10.28
N GLU A 203 11.85 -9.91 -11.07
CA GLU A 203 11.55 -10.76 -12.21
C GLU A 203 12.67 -10.68 -13.27
N GLU A 204 12.68 -11.61 -14.23
CA GLU A 204 13.77 -11.78 -15.21
C GLU A 204 14.14 -10.51 -15.99
N ASN A 205 13.14 -9.72 -16.41
CA ASN A 205 13.36 -8.48 -17.16
C ASN A 205 13.63 -7.25 -16.25
N LYS A 206 13.61 -7.44 -14.93
CA LYS A 206 13.77 -6.42 -13.89
C LYS A 206 12.75 -5.27 -13.94
N SER A 207 11.57 -5.45 -14.53
CA SER A 207 10.52 -4.42 -14.48
C SER A 207 9.76 -4.40 -13.16
N LEU A 208 9.67 -5.54 -12.47
CA LEU A 208 9.08 -5.67 -11.15
C LEU A 208 10.10 -6.15 -10.12
N GLU A 209 10.08 -5.50 -8.95
CA GLU A 209 10.67 -5.99 -7.72
C GLU A 209 9.65 -6.88 -7.01
N ILE A 210 10.10 -8.00 -6.45
CA ILE A 210 9.30 -9.01 -5.78
C ILE A 210 9.79 -9.13 -4.35
N TYR A 211 8.90 -8.92 -3.39
CA TYR A 211 9.10 -9.22 -1.98
C TYR A 211 8.18 -10.38 -1.59
N LYS A 212 8.74 -11.47 -1.06
CA LYS A 212 7.99 -12.68 -0.71
C LYS A 212 8.24 -13.07 0.73
N VAL A 213 7.15 -13.35 1.45
CA VAL A 213 7.16 -13.94 2.79
C VAL A 213 6.51 -15.30 2.71
N VAL A 214 7.16 -16.31 3.28
CA VAL A 214 6.59 -17.64 3.45
C VAL A 214 6.69 -18.03 4.91
N LYS A 215 5.58 -18.50 5.48
CA LYS A 215 5.48 -19.02 6.84
C LYS A 215 4.88 -20.41 6.77
N VAL A 216 5.46 -21.36 7.50
CA VAL A 216 4.87 -22.70 7.72
C VAL A 216 4.56 -22.83 9.20
N ASP A 217 3.36 -23.24 9.57
CA ASP A 217 3.05 -23.69 10.93
C ASP A 217 2.68 -25.19 10.93
N GLU A 218 2.05 -25.66 12.00
CA GLU A 218 1.71 -27.09 12.15
C GLU A 218 0.57 -27.54 11.21
N GLU A 219 -0.23 -26.61 10.70
CA GLU A 219 -1.44 -26.89 9.93
C GLU A 219 -1.46 -26.25 8.54
N ASN A 220 -0.68 -25.19 8.31
CA ASN A 220 -0.78 -24.36 7.13
C ASN A 220 0.57 -23.80 6.67
N LEU A 221 0.69 -23.68 5.35
CA LEU A 221 1.64 -22.86 4.62
C LEU A 221 0.95 -21.54 4.25
N TYR A 222 1.56 -20.42 4.63
CA TYR A 222 1.12 -19.09 4.23
C TYR A 222 2.15 -18.43 3.33
N THR A 223 1.66 -17.68 2.34
CA THR A 223 2.51 -16.88 1.47
C THR A 223 1.94 -15.48 1.32
N MET A 224 2.81 -14.47 1.41
CA MET A 224 2.55 -13.12 0.91
C MET A 224 3.53 -12.81 -0.21
N VAL A 225 3.04 -12.31 -1.35
CA VAL A 225 3.88 -11.78 -2.44
C VAL A 225 3.47 -10.36 -2.74
N ILE A 226 4.46 -9.47 -2.79
CA ILE A 226 4.31 -8.08 -3.21
C ILE A 226 5.16 -7.91 -4.46
N LYS A 227 4.54 -7.56 -5.58
CA LYS A 227 5.21 -7.20 -6.84
C LYS A 227 4.93 -5.74 -7.15
N THR A 228 5.99 -4.96 -7.32
CA THR A 228 5.89 -3.51 -7.57
C THR A 228 6.82 -3.06 -8.70
N PRO A 229 6.45 -2.04 -9.49
CA PRO A 229 7.34 -1.46 -10.49
C PRO A 229 8.66 -0.99 -9.87
N VAL A 230 9.78 -1.28 -10.53
CA VAL A 230 11.09 -0.76 -10.10
C VAL A 230 11.18 0.75 -10.42
N PRO A 231 11.25 1.65 -9.43
CA PRO A 231 11.20 3.08 -9.72
C PRO A 231 12.59 3.64 -10.04
N GLU A 232 12.60 4.58 -10.99
CA GLU A 232 13.81 5.31 -11.39
C GLU A 232 14.25 6.38 -10.38
N LYS A 233 13.28 6.94 -9.63
CA LYS A 233 13.50 8.05 -8.69
C LYS A 233 13.58 7.54 -7.25
N GLU A 234 14.49 8.10 -6.46
CA GLU A 234 14.73 7.72 -5.06
C GLU A 234 13.50 7.96 -4.16
N ASP A 235 12.78 9.06 -4.37
CA ASP A 235 11.56 9.35 -3.59
C ASP A 235 10.51 8.25 -3.80
N ALA A 236 10.36 7.77 -5.03
CA ALA A 236 9.45 6.67 -5.36
C ALA A 236 9.92 5.33 -4.77
N ARG A 237 11.25 5.07 -4.73
CA ARG A 237 11.81 3.92 -4.00
C ARG A 237 11.42 3.95 -2.53
N THR A 238 11.57 5.11 -1.89
CA THR A 238 11.24 5.31 -0.48
C THR A 238 9.76 5.05 -0.20
N LEU A 239 8.85 5.48 -1.08
CA LEU A 239 7.41 5.21 -0.96
C LEU A 239 7.10 3.71 -1.07
N LEU A 240 7.74 3.00 -2.01
CA LEU A 240 7.58 1.55 -2.15
C LEU A 240 8.15 0.80 -0.95
N SER A 241 9.31 1.20 -0.43
CA SER A 241 9.88 0.60 0.78
C SER A 241 8.95 0.77 1.98
N PHE A 242 8.35 1.95 2.15
CA PHE A 242 7.32 2.17 3.17
C PHE A 242 6.11 1.26 2.97
N TYR A 243 5.59 1.20 1.73
CA TYR A 243 4.45 0.35 1.37
C TYR A 243 4.70 -1.12 1.71
N THR A 244 5.84 -1.66 1.30
CA THR A 244 6.26 -3.04 1.57
C THR A 244 6.40 -3.31 3.07
N GLU A 245 7.06 -2.41 3.81
CA GLU A 245 7.19 -2.57 5.26
C GLU A 245 5.84 -2.51 5.97
N TYR A 246 4.96 -1.59 5.57
CA TYR A 246 3.61 -1.47 6.14
C TYR A 246 2.84 -2.78 5.98
N LEU A 247 2.84 -3.35 4.77
CA LEU A 247 2.17 -4.63 4.50
C LEU A 247 2.80 -5.79 5.28
N TYR A 248 4.14 -5.86 5.31
CA TYR A 248 4.85 -6.85 6.11
C TYR A 248 4.42 -6.81 7.58
N ARG A 249 4.42 -5.63 8.20
CA ARG A 249 4.03 -5.48 9.61
C ARG A 249 2.53 -5.71 9.87
N SER A 250 1.70 -5.51 8.85
CA SER A 250 0.25 -5.70 8.95
C SER A 250 -0.22 -7.12 8.62
N CYS A 251 0.70 -7.99 8.19
CA CYS A 251 0.41 -9.37 7.81
C CYS A 251 0.56 -10.29 9.04
N GLY A 252 -0.52 -10.97 9.41
CA GLY A 252 -0.64 -11.77 10.64
C GLY A 252 0.34 -12.93 10.71
N PHE A 253 0.70 -13.53 9.58
CA PHE A 253 1.67 -14.62 9.49
C PHE A 253 3.10 -14.18 9.15
N SER A 254 3.37 -12.88 9.05
CA SER A 254 4.69 -12.35 8.65
C SER A 254 5.81 -12.65 9.66
N GLY A 255 5.45 -12.91 10.92
CA GLY A 255 6.39 -12.97 12.04
C GLY A 255 6.81 -11.60 12.58
N SER A 256 6.25 -10.50 12.07
CA SER A 256 6.46 -9.17 12.67
C SER A 256 5.84 -9.09 14.07
N THR A 257 6.60 -8.56 15.02
CA THR A 257 6.11 -8.25 16.38
C THR A 257 5.85 -6.76 16.59
N LYS A 258 6.10 -5.93 15.56
CA LYS A 258 5.95 -4.49 15.60
C LYS A 258 4.71 -4.08 14.81
N GLU A 259 3.94 -3.15 15.35
CA GLU A 259 2.85 -2.50 14.62
C GLU A 259 3.37 -1.70 13.40
N PRO A 260 2.55 -1.51 12.36
CA PRO A 260 2.86 -0.65 11.22
C PRO A 260 3.21 0.77 11.68
N ARG A 261 4.26 1.35 11.10
CA ARG A 261 4.66 2.73 11.39
C ARG A 261 3.90 3.70 10.50
N SER A 262 3.72 4.93 10.97
CA SER A 262 3.39 6.04 10.07
C SER A 262 4.56 6.32 9.11
N TYR A 263 4.28 6.93 7.96
CA TYR A 263 5.33 7.29 7.00
C TYR A 263 6.40 8.21 7.61
N VAL A 264 6.03 9.10 8.53
CA VAL A 264 6.97 9.99 9.22
C VAL A 264 7.90 9.22 10.15
N GLU A 265 7.42 8.19 10.84
CA GLU A 265 8.25 7.32 11.67
C GLU A 265 9.16 6.43 10.84
N PHE A 266 8.65 5.91 9.71
CA PHE A 266 9.46 5.17 8.74
C PHE A 266 10.66 5.99 8.26
N LEU A 267 10.44 7.24 7.85
CA LEU A 267 11.51 8.14 7.38
C LEU A 267 12.55 8.48 8.44
N ARG A 268 12.22 8.38 9.73
CA ARG A 268 13.17 8.59 10.83
C ARG A 268 14.07 7.38 11.07
N GLY A 269 13.71 6.22 10.53
CA GLY A 269 14.39 4.95 10.76
C GLY A 269 14.01 4.32 12.11
N ASP A 270 14.64 3.18 12.40
CA ASP A 270 14.57 2.57 13.73
C ASP A 270 15.47 3.37 14.69
N GLU A 271 14.89 4.03 15.69
CA GLU A 271 15.62 4.59 16.85
C GLU A 271 16.23 3.48 17.72
#